data_AF-A0A8C8E0D4-F1
#
_entry.id   AF-A0A8C8E0D4-F1
#
_cell.length_a   1.000
_cell.length_b   1.000
_cell.length_c   1.000
_cell.angle_alpha   90.00
_cell.angle_beta   90.00
_cell.angle_gamma   90.00
#
_symmetry.space_group_name_H-M   'P 1'
#
loop_
_entity.id
_entity.type
_entity.pdbx_description
1 polymer ?
#
loop_
_entity_poly.entity_id
_entity_poly.type
_entity_poly.pdbx_seq_one_letter_code
_entity_poly.pdbx_strand_id
1 'polypeptide(L)'
;MEKLKGPREGCNRGTCGWRVLLLPQLNRQSLYVYGSEVAVEKECVRQLESGVFVIHPFSPMRSYYIMGMMAITFLNLIGIPMEIAFLDGSSGLAWESFNVFSDTLFLIDVVLNFRMGIITEDAEEAILDIKQIRVNYLRTWFIPDVIAAFPIGYILLFAVKMETNKKNFHFMNRAITSFDMFFRRKNVTDT
;
A
#
# COMPACT_ATOMS: atom_id res chain seq x y z
N MET A 1 5.75 -32.64 -43.62
CA MET A 1 6.31 -31.45 -42.95
C MET A 1 5.25 -30.36 -43.00
N GLU A 2 4.35 -30.41 -42.04
CA GLU A 2 3.20 -29.52 -41.92
C GLU A 2 3.72 -28.16 -41.45
N LYS A 3 3.61 -27.14 -42.31
CA LYS A 3 3.95 -25.77 -41.95
C LYS A 3 3.00 -25.34 -40.83
N LEU A 4 3.52 -25.27 -39.60
CA LEU A 4 2.91 -24.55 -38.49
C LEU A 4 2.65 -23.12 -38.97
N LYS A 5 1.38 -22.89 -39.31
CA LYS A 5 0.84 -21.59 -39.64
C LYS A 5 0.83 -20.81 -38.33
N GLY A 6 1.88 -20.02 -38.13
CA GLY A 6 2.02 -19.15 -36.97
C GLY A 6 0.72 -18.35 -36.76
N PRO A 7 0.29 -18.12 -35.51
CA PRO A 7 -0.97 -17.46 -35.22
C PRO A 7 -1.03 -16.11 -35.95
N ARG A 8 -2.03 -16.01 -36.83
CA ARG A 8 -2.34 -14.81 -37.59
C ARG A 8 -2.87 -13.78 -36.62
N GLU A 9 -2.21 -12.63 -36.56
CA GLU A 9 -2.81 -11.29 -36.39
C GLU A 9 -4.20 -11.29 -35.74
N GLY A 10 -4.26 -11.63 -34.46
CA GLY A 10 -5.49 -11.75 -33.66
C GLY A 10 -5.55 -10.69 -32.57
N CYS A 11 -5.26 -9.43 -32.89
CA CYS A 11 -5.68 -8.29 -32.07
C CYS A 11 -5.70 -7.02 -32.92
N ASN A 12 -6.49 -7.00 -33.98
CA ASN A 12 -6.83 -5.74 -34.65
C ASN A 12 -8.29 -5.73 -35.10
N ARG A 13 -9.18 -5.38 -34.16
CA ARG A 13 -10.43 -4.67 -34.41
C ARG A 13 -11.09 -4.28 -33.08
N GLY A 14 -11.01 -3.00 -32.71
CA GLY A 14 -12.16 -2.34 -32.08
C GLY A 14 -11.98 -1.53 -30.79
N THR A 15 -10.87 -1.58 -30.06
CA THR A 15 -10.77 -0.82 -28.79
C THR A 15 -9.53 0.07 -28.75
N CYS A 16 -9.55 1.18 -29.49
CA CYS A 16 -8.64 2.30 -29.23
C CYS A 16 -9.03 2.96 -27.92
N GLY A 17 -8.42 2.55 -26.81
CA GLY A 17 -8.63 3.20 -25.51
C GLY A 17 -7.72 2.64 -24.44
N TRP A 18 -7.54 3.40 -23.35
CA TRP A 18 -6.75 3.06 -22.16
C TRP A 18 -7.03 1.65 -21.58
N ARG A 19 -8.15 1.04 -21.94
CA ARG A 19 -8.54 -0.34 -21.57
C ARG A 19 -7.59 -1.41 -22.13
N VAL A 20 -6.91 -1.18 -23.25
CA VAL A 20 -5.92 -2.13 -23.79
C VAL A 20 -4.76 -2.36 -22.83
N LEU A 21 -4.41 -1.33 -22.04
CA LEU A 21 -3.39 -1.45 -21.02
C LEU A 21 -3.80 -2.36 -19.87
N LEU A 22 -5.10 -2.58 -19.65
CA LEU A 22 -5.62 -3.42 -18.55
C LEU A 22 -5.71 -4.90 -18.91
N LEU A 23 -5.69 -5.23 -20.20
CA LEU A 23 -5.84 -6.59 -20.73
C LEU A 23 -4.54 -7.40 -20.58
N PRO A 24 -4.64 -8.74 -20.48
CA PRO A 24 -3.47 -9.61 -20.51
C PRO A 24 -2.73 -9.46 -21.84
N GLN A 25 -1.44 -9.17 -21.78
CA GLN A 25 -0.60 -9.17 -22.98
C GLN A 25 -0.09 -10.58 -23.30
N LEU A 26 0.16 -10.85 -24.57
CA LEU A 26 0.80 -12.07 -25.01
C LEU A 26 2.28 -12.01 -24.60
N ASN A 27 2.62 -12.68 -23.50
CA ASN A 27 3.97 -12.69 -22.93
C ASN A 27 4.32 -14.11 -22.50
N ARG A 28 5.61 -14.42 -22.37
CA ARG A 28 6.09 -15.75 -21.98
C ARG A 28 5.48 -16.23 -20.65
N GLN A 29 5.18 -15.30 -19.74
CA GLN A 29 4.50 -15.57 -18.46
C GLN A 29 3.02 -15.91 -18.63
N SER A 30 2.28 -15.20 -19.50
CA SER A 30 0.87 -15.51 -19.74
C SER A 30 0.72 -16.82 -20.51
N LEU A 31 1.62 -17.10 -21.46
CA LEU A 31 1.73 -18.39 -22.15
C LEU A 31 2.05 -19.57 -21.21
N TYR A 32 2.84 -19.36 -20.15
CA TYR A 32 3.12 -20.40 -19.16
C TYR A 32 1.88 -20.78 -18.35
N VAL A 33 1.06 -19.80 -17.97
CA VAL A 33 -0.14 -20.02 -17.15
C VAL A 33 -1.32 -20.53 -17.97
N TYR A 34 -1.58 -19.93 -19.14
CA TYR A 34 -2.71 -20.29 -19.99
C TYR A 34 -2.38 -21.38 -21.02
N GLY A 35 -1.10 -21.76 -21.15
CA GLY A 35 -0.60 -22.83 -22.03
C GLY A 35 -0.60 -22.53 -23.53
N SER A 36 -1.57 -21.76 -24.04
CA SER A 36 -1.72 -21.46 -25.46
C SER A 36 -2.15 -20.01 -25.73
N GLU A 37 -1.76 -19.47 -26.89
CA GLU A 37 -2.16 -18.12 -27.30
C GLU A 37 -3.68 -17.98 -27.42
N VAL A 38 -4.36 -19.03 -27.87
CA VAL A 38 -5.83 -19.06 -28.03
C VAL A 38 -6.54 -18.97 -26.67
N ALA A 39 -5.97 -19.55 -25.61
CA ALA A 39 -6.52 -19.43 -24.27
C ALA A 39 -6.38 -18.01 -23.71
N VAL A 40 -5.24 -17.34 -23.96
CA VAL A 40 -5.03 -15.94 -23.59
C VAL A 40 -6.02 -15.02 -24.31
N GLU A 41 -6.27 -15.26 -25.60
CA GLU A 41 -7.22 -14.47 -26.39
C GLU A 41 -8.66 -14.65 -25.87
N LYS A 42 -9.07 -15.88 -25.55
CA LYS A 42 -10.37 -16.15 -24.93
C LYS A 42 -10.55 -15.41 -23.61
N GLU A 43 -9.52 -15.38 -22.77
CA GLU A 43 -9.55 -14.65 -21.51
C GLU A 43 -9.64 -13.13 -21.73
N CYS A 44 -8.92 -12.61 -22.71
CA CYS A 44 -8.97 -11.20 -23.12
C CYS A 44 -10.40 -10.78 -23.53
N VAL A 45 -11.08 -11.62 -24.33
CA VAL A 45 -12.47 -11.40 -24.73
C VAL A 45 -13.41 -11.45 -23.52
N ARG A 46 -13.24 -12.44 -22.63
CA ARG A 46 -14.03 -12.56 -21.40
C ARG A 46 -13.92 -11.31 -20.51
N GLN A 47 -12.71 -10.76 -20.37
CA GLN A 47 -12.48 -9.51 -19.64
C GLN A 47 -13.20 -8.33 -20.29
N LEU A 48 -13.10 -8.21 -21.61
CA LEU A 48 -13.71 -7.12 -22.36
C LEU A 48 -15.24 -7.14 -22.23
N GLU A 49 -15.84 -8.33 -22.30
CA GLU A 49 -17.29 -8.54 -22.15
C GLU A 49 -17.78 -8.30 -20.73
N SER A 50 -16.97 -8.60 -19.71
CA SER A 50 -17.35 -8.39 -18.30
C SER A 50 -17.58 -6.91 -17.96
N GLY A 51 -16.92 -5.99 -18.68
CA GLY A 51 -17.03 -4.54 -18.44
C GLY A 51 -16.50 -4.07 -17.08
N VAL A 52 -15.96 -4.98 -16.26
CA VAL A 52 -15.52 -4.72 -14.90
C VAL A 52 -14.12 -4.11 -14.92
N PHE A 53 -13.91 -3.04 -14.15
CA PHE A 53 -12.60 -2.40 -13.99
C PHE A 53 -11.71 -3.21 -13.03
N VAL A 54 -11.07 -4.26 -13.55
CA VAL A 54 -10.08 -5.09 -12.85
C VAL A 54 -8.77 -5.03 -13.61
N ILE A 55 -7.66 -4.80 -12.90
CA ILE A 55 -6.33 -4.77 -13.52
C ILE A 55 -5.84 -6.22 -13.61
N HIS A 56 -5.70 -6.73 -14.84
CA HIS A 56 -5.22 -8.10 -15.06
C HIS A 56 -3.77 -8.24 -14.51
N PRO A 57 -3.40 -9.34 -13.83
CA PRO A 57 -2.05 -9.57 -13.34
C PRO A 57 -0.93 -9.52 -14.41
N PHE A 58 -1.18 -10.03 -15.61
CA PHE A 58 -0.27 -9.89 -16.77
C PHE A 58 -0.44 -8.60 -17.59
N SER A 59 -1.03 -7.54 -17.02
CA SER A 59 -1.14 -6.24 -17.67
C SER A 59 0.19 -5.47 -17.63
N PRO A 60 0.56 -4.73 -18.69
CA PRO A 60 1.72 -3.84 -18.70
C PRO A 60 1.53 -2.68 -17.71
N MET A 61 0.30 -2.19 -17.52
CA MET A 61 -0.02 -1.18 -16.52
C MET A 61 0.34 -1.65 -15.11
N ARG A 62 0.00 -2.91 -14.78
CA ARG A 62 0.41 -3.50 -13.51
C ARG A 62 1.92 -3.58 -13.38
N SER A 63 2.63 -3.96 -14.45
CA SER A 63 4.09 -4.05 -14.41
C SER A 63 4.75 -2.69 -14.09
N TYR A 64 4.31 -1.61 -14.74
CA TYR A 64 4.81 -0.26 -14.45
C TYR A 64 4.47 0.19 -13.03
N TYR A 65 3.25 -0.09 -12.59
CA TYR A 65 2.80 0.20 -11.24
C TYR A 65 3.67 -0.52 -10.19
N ILE A 66 3.86 -1.84 -10.33
CA ILE A 66 4.71 -2.63 -9.43
C ILE A 66 6.14 -2.11 -9.42
N MET A 67 6.69 -1.74 -10.57
CA MET A 67 8.04 -1.18 -10.65
C MET A 67 8.15 0.18 -9.93
N GLY A 68 7.16 1.05 -10.06
CA GLY A 68 7.10 2.32 -9.34
C GLY A 68 6.97 2.13 -7.82
N MET A 69 6.04 1.27 -7.40
CA MET A 69 5.83 0.96 -5.97
C MET A 69 7.06 0.31 -5.35
N MET A 70 7.74 -0.60 -6.06
CA MET A 70 9.00 -1.19 -5.62
C MET A 70 10.06 -0.11 -5.40
N ALA A 71 10.21 0.82 -6.35
CA ALA A 71 11.18 1.91 -6.22
C ALA A 71 10.88 2.81 -5.01
N ILE A 72 9.63 3.21 -4.80
CA ILE A 72 9.22 4.02 -3.64
C ILE A 72 9.45 3.26 -2.34
N THR A 73 9.09 1.97 -2.29
CA THR A 73 9.29 1.13 -1.10
C THR A 73 10.77 1.00 -0.77
N PHE A 74 11.62 0.84 -1.78
CA PHE A 74 13.07 0.78 -1.60
C PHE A 74 13.65 2.11 -1.08
N LEU A 75 13.15 3.24 -1.58
CA LEU A 75 13.52 4.56 -1.07
C LEU A 75 13.12 4.72 0.40
N ASN A 76 11.91 4.31 0.77
CA ASN A 76 11.44 4.36 2.16
C ASN A 76 12.22 3.41 3.08
N LEU A 77 12.61 2.24 2.58
CA LEU A 77 13.42 1.27 3.33
C LEU A 77 14.77 1.85 3.77
N ILE A 78 15.40 2.68 2.93
CA ILE A 78 16.66 3.37 3.24
C ILE A 78 16.40 4.70 3.97
N GLY A 79 15.31 5.40 3.63
CA GLY A 79 14.93 6.67 4.22
C GLY A 79 14.64 6.58 5.71
N ILE A 80 13.91 5.56 6.16
CA ILE A 80 13.50 5.41 7.57
C ILE A 80 14.73 5.30 8.51
N PRO A 81 15.72 4.41 8.28
CA PRO A 81 16.92 4.37 9.11
C PRO A 81 17.74 5.67 9.08
N MET A 82 17.84 6.31 7.91
CA MET A 82 18.55 7.59 7.75
C MET A 82 17.89 8.71 8.57
N GLU A 83 16.57 8.76 8.57
CA GLU A 83 15.80 9.72 9.36
C GLU A 83 16.02 9.52 10.85
N ILE A 84 15.91 8.28 11.34
CA ILE A 84 16.10 7.98 12.76
C ILE A 84 17.55 8.26 13.21
N ALA A 85 18.55 8.02 12.35
CA ALA A 85 19.96 8.14 12.72
C ALA A 85 20.52 9.56 12.60
N PHE A 86 20.00 10.40 11.70
CA PHE A 86 20.60 11.68 11.35
C PHE A 86 19.66 12.89 11.42
N LEU A 87 18.33 12.69 11.48
CA LEU A 87 17.35 13.79 11.47
C LEU A 87 16.75 14.01 12.87
N ASP A 88 17.49 14.72 13.72
CA ASP A 88 17.03 15.18 15.05
C ASP A 88 16.11 16.43 14.97
N GLY A 89 15.10 16.39 14.09
CA GLY A 89 14.07 17.45 14.00
C GLY A 89 14.41 18.68 13.17
N SER A 90 15.50 18.64 12.40
CA SER A 90 15.85 19.64 11.37
C SER A 90 15.75 19.06 9.94
N SER A 91 14.75 18.22 9.70
CA SER A 91 14.42 17.73 8.36
C SER A 91 13.95 18.90 7.49
N GLY A 92 14.53 19.01 6.29
CA GLY A 92 14.10 20.02 5.33
C GLY A 92 12.65 19.76 4.89
N LEU A 93 11.92 20.82 4.54
CA LEU A 93 10.52 20.75 4.08
C LEU A 93 10.32 19.78 2.89
N ALA A 94 11.35 19.61 2.06
CA ALA A 94 11.34 18.65 0.96
C ALA A 94 11.32 17.18 1.42
N TRP A 95 12.04 16.83 2.49
CA TRP A 95 12.07 15.47 3.04
C TRP A 95 10.75 15.11 3.69
N GLU A 96 10.23 16.01 4.53
CA GLU A 96 8.90 15.87 5.14
C GLU A 96 7.79 15.70 4.09
N SER A 97 7.84 16.49 3.02
CA SER A 97 6.88 16.38 1.92
C SER A 97 6.98 15.03 1.20
N PHE A 98 8.19 14.49 1.02
CA PHE A 98 8.40 13.17 0.42
C PHE A 98 7.86 12.05 1.30
N ASN A 99 8.07 12.11 2.62
CA ASN A 99 7.51 11.14 3.57
C ASN A 99 5.98 11.12 3.51
N VAL A 100 5.33 12.28 3.60
CA VAL A 100 3.86 12.38 3.52
C VAL A 100 3.33 11.88 2.17
N PHE A 101 4.04 12.19 1.09
CA PHE A 101 3.69 11.71 -0.25
C PHE A 101 3.81 10.18 -0.35
N SER A 102 4.90 9.60 0.14
CA SER A 102 5.12 8.15 0.21
C SER A 102 4.04 7.44 1.03
N ASP A 103 3.70 7.95 2.22
CA ASP A 103 2.62 7.41 3.06
C ASP A 103 1.27 7.42 2.32
N THR A 104 0.99 8.51 1.59
CA THR A 104 -0.23 8.63 0.78
C THR A 104 -0.26 7.61 -0.35
N LEU A 105 0.89 7.34 -0.99
CA LEU A 105 0.98 6.32 -2.05
C LEU A 105 0.79 4.90 -1.51
N PHE A 106 1.29 4.58 -0.32
CA PHE A 106 1.01 3.29 0.33
C PHE A 106 -0.48 3.14 0.66
N LEU A 107 -1.16 4.20 1.12
CA LEU A 107 -2.61 4.15 1.33
C LEU A 107 -3.37 3.87 0.02
N ILE A 108 -2.95 4.51 -1.07
CA ILE A 108 -3.52 4.26 -2.40
C ILE A 108 -3.23 2.82 -2.85
N ASP A 109 -2.06 2.27 -2.55
CA ASP A 109 -1.72 0.89 -2.88
C ASP A 109 -2.68 -0.11 -2.23
N VAL A 110 -2.98 0.07 -0.94
CA VAL A 110 -4.00 -0.76 -0.25
C VAL A 110 -5.34 -0.71 -0.98
N VAL A 111 -5.78 0.46 -1.43
CA VAL A 111 -7.05 0.62 -2.18
C VAL A 111 -6.97 -0.08 -3.54
N LEU A 112 -5.85 0.05 -4.23
CA LEU A 112 -5.63 -0.56 -5.54
C LEU A 112 -5.56 -2.09 -5.43
N ASN A 113 -4.96 -2.64 -4.36
CA ASN A 113 -4.87 -4.08 -4.11
C ASN A 113 -6.24 -4.76 -4.05
N PHE A 114 -7.32 -4.07 -3.65
CA PHE A 114 -8.69 -4.59 -3.75
C PHE A 114 -9.23 -4.75 -5.18
N ARG A 115 -8.61 -4.09 -6.16
CA ARG A 115 -8.96 -4.15 -7.60
C ARG A 115 -7.95 -4.93 -8.43
N MET A 116 -6.84 -5.36 -7.84
CA MET A 116 -5.83 -6.18 -8.53
C MET A 116 -6.27 -7.64 -8.52
N GLY A 117 -6.36 -8.26 -9.69
CA GLY A 117 -6.65 -9.69 -9.81
C GLY A 117 -5.56 -10.54 -9.16
N ILE A 118 -5.96 -11.63 -8.50
CA ILE A 118 -5.07 -12.61 -7.88
C ILE A 118 -5.01 -13.83 -8.80
N ILE A 119 -3.80 -14.37 -9.01
CA ILE A 119 -3.60 -15.69 -9.61
C ILE A 119 -3.29 -16.62 -8.44
N THR A 120 -4.14 -17.61 -8.22
CA THR A 120 -3.83 -18.70 -7.31
C THR A 120 -3.03 -19.74 -8.10
N GLU A 121 -1.94 -20.27 -7.54
CA GLU A 121 -1.09 -21.27 -8.22
C GLU A 121 -1.86 -22.52 -8.66
N ASP A 122 -2.95 -22.84 -7.96
CA ASP A 122 -3.84 -23.96 -8.27
C ASP A 122 -4.91 -23.63 -9.34
N ALA A 123 -5.05 -22.36 -9.74
CA ALA A 123 -6.06 -21.92 -10.69
C ALA A 123 -5.46 -21.75 -12.09
N GLU A 124 -5.95 -22.54 -13.05
CA GLU A 124 -5.62 -22.40 -14.49
C GLU A 124 -6.16 -21.08 -15.09
N GLU A 125 -6.99 -20.35 -14.34
CA GLU A 125 -7.63 -19.10 -14.77
C GLU A 125 -7.43 -17.98 -13.75
N ALA A 126 -7.24 -16.75 -14.24
CA ALA A 126 -7.21 -15.58 -13.37
C ALA A 126 -8.58 -15.32 -12.74
N ILE A 127 -8.62 -15.22 -11.40
CA ILE A 127 -9.83 -14.85 -10.67
C ILE A 127 -10.04 -13.35 -10.83
N LEU A 128 -11.08 -12.98 -11.58
CA LEU A 128 -11.44 -11.59 -11.85
C LEU A 128 -12.70 -11.13 -11.10
N ASP A 129 -13.32 -11.98 -10.29
CA ASP A 129 -14.47 -11.56 -9.50
C ASP A 129 -14.01 -10.65 -8.34
N ILE A 130 -14.40 -9.38 -8.39
CA ILE A 130 -14.09 -8.37 -7.35
C ILE A 130 -14.56 -8.84 -5.97
N LYS A 131 -15.69 -9.56 -5.87
CA LYS A 131 -16.17 -10.03 -4.56
C LYS A 131 -15.19 -11.06 -3.98
N GLN A 132 -14.74 -12.00 -4.80
CA GLN A 132 -13.80 -13.03 -4.39
C GLN A 132 -12.41 -12.46 -4.07
N ILE A 133 -11.93 -11.53 -4.91
CA ILE A 133 -10.65 -10.80 -4.69
C ILE A 133 -10.68 -10.10 -3.33
N ARG A 134 -11.74 -9.33 -3.04
CA ARG A 134 -11.85 -8.59 -1.78
C ARG A 134 -11.88 -9.51 -0.56
N VAL A 135 -12.67 -10.59 -0.60
CA VAL A 135 -12.76 -11.54 0.52
C VAL A 135 -11.42 -12.23 0.77
N ASN A 136 -10.74 -12.66 -0.29
CA ASN A 136 -9.43 -13.31 -0.16
C ASN A 136 -8.37 -12.34 0.37
N TYR A 137 -8.34 -11.11 -0.15
CA TYR A 137 -7.41 -10.07 0.28
C TYR A 137 -7.62 -9.67 1.76
N LEU A 138 -8.88 -9.49 2.18
CA LEU A 138 -9.23 -9.21 3.59
C LEU A 138 -8.77 -10.32 4.54
N ARG A 139 -8.77 -11.58 4.09
CA ARG A 139 -8.40 -12.73 4.92
C ARG A 139 -6.88 -12.93 5.04
N THR A 140 -6.10 -12.44 4.08
CA THR A 140 -4.67 -12.78 3.94
C THR A 140 -3.75 -11.60 4.18
N TRP A 141 -3.84 -10.55 3.35
CA TRP A 141 -2.85 -9.49 3.26
C TRP A 141 -3.32 -8.13 3.77
N PHE A 142 -4.63 -7.94 3.98
CA PHE A 142 -5.16 -6.66 4.41
C PHE A 142 -4.57 -6.13 5.72
N ILE A 143 -4.42 -6.99 6.74
CA ILE A 143 -3.90 -6.57 8.05
C ILE A 143 -2.45 -6.04 7.95
N PRO A 144 -1.47 -6.79 7.41
CA PRO A 144 -0.11 -6.28 7.27
C PRO A 144 -0.03 -5.06 6.35
N ASP A 145 -0.79 -5.01 5.26
CA ASP A 145 -0.80 -3.87 4.33
C ASP A 145 -1.32 -2.60 4.99
N VAL A 146 -2.38 -2.69 5.80
CA VAL A 146 -2.87 -1.55 6.58
C VAL A 146 -1.82 -1.10 7.59
N ILE A 147 -1.22 -2.03 8.35
CA ILE A 147 -0.16 -1.67 9.32
C ILE A 147 1.00 -0.96 8.61
N ALA A 148 1.39 -1.41 7.41
CA ALA A 148 2.44 -0.80 6.61
C ALA A 148 2.06 0.58 6.05
N ALA A 149 0.79 0.80 5.70
CA ALA A 149 0.29 2.10 5.25
C ALA A 149 0.01 3.09 6.40
N PHE A 150 0.06 2.63 7.66
CA PHE A 150 -0.19 3.48 8.81
C PHE A 150 1.06 4.30 9.17
N PRO A 151 0.94 5.63 9.35
CA PRO A 151 2.05 6.50 9.76
C PRO A 151 2.39 6.29 11.25
N ILE A 152 2.92 5.12 11.60
CA ILE A 152 3.22 4.72 12.98
C ILE A 152 4.18 5.71 13.64
N GLY A 153 5.11 6.30 12.89
CA GLY A 153 6.03 7.33 13.39
C GLY A 153 5.30 8.53 14.00
N TYR A 154 4.27 9.05 13.33
CA TYR A 154 3.48 10.18 13.83
C TYR A 154 2.61 9.81 15.03
N ILE A 155 2.04 8.60 15.02
CA ILE A 155 1.22 8.10 16.13
C ILE A 155 2.08 7.90 17.37
N LEU A 156 3.27 7.31 17.22
CA LEU A 156 4.22 7.10 18.31
C LEU A 156 4.70 8.45 18.88
N LEU A 157 5.06 9.41 18.01
CA LEU A 157 5.47 10.74 18.43
C LEU A 157 4.35 11.44 19.20
N PHE A 158 3.11 11.39 18.70
CA PHE A 158 1.96 11.94 19.39
C PHE A 158 1.71 11.24 20.74
N ALA A 159 1.80 9.90 20.80
CA ALA A 159 1.63 9.13 22.02
C ALA A 159 2.70 9.49 23.08
N VAL A 160 3.97 9.59 22.68
CA VAL A 160 5.08 10.00 23.55
C VAL A 160 4.92 11.46 24.02
N LYS A 161 4.48 12.36 23.12
CA LYS A 161 4.17 13.75 23.46
C LYS A 161 3.06 13.83 24.50
N MET A 162 2.00 13.03 24.34
CA MET A 162 0.88 12.95 25.28
C MET A 162 1.31 12.40 26.63
N GLU A 163 2.14 11.35 26.66
CA GLU A 163 2.65 10.78 27.90
C GLU A 163 3.58 11.76 28.63
N THR A 164 4.44 12.48 27.90
CA THR A 164 5.30 13.52 28.46
C THR A 164 4.49 14.68 29.03
N ASN A 165 3.45 15.14 28.31
CA ASN A 165 2.53 16.16 28.81
C ASN A 165 1.82 15.71 30.08
N LYS A 166 1.35 14.46 30.12
CA LYS A 166 0.70 13.88 31.30
C LYS A 166 1.66 13.81 32.50
N LYS A 167 2.93 13.43 32.28
CA LYS A 167 3.97 13.42 33.32
C LYS A 167 4.28 14.83 33.84
N ASN A 168 4.43 15.81 32.95
CA ASN A 168 4.67 17.21 33.32
C ASN A 168 3.50 17.80 34.13
N PHE A 169 2.26 17.52 33.72
CA PHE A 169 1.07 17.93 34.44
C PHE A 169 1.01 17.30 35.84
N HIS A 170 1.27 16.00 35.94
CA HIS A 170 1.29 15.30 37.24
C HIS A 170 2.41 15.81 38.16
N PHE A 171 3.60 16.10 37.63
CA PHE A 171 4.70 16.70 38.39
C PHE A 171 4.33 18.09 38.93
N MET A 172 3.77 18.95 38.07
CA MET A 172 3.31 20.28 38.46
C MET A 172 2.22 20.22 39.54
N ASN A 173 1.28 19.28 39.44
CA ASN A 173 0.22 19.11 40.43
C ASN A 173 0.76 18.62 41.80
N ARG A 174 1.78 17.74 41.81
CA ARG A 174 2.49 17.35 43.05
C ARG A 174 3.28 18.51 43.66
N ALA A 175 3.91 19.35 42.83
CA ALA A 175 4.62 20.54 43.29
C ALA A 175 3.67 21.56 43.95
N ILE A 176 2.52 21.83 43.34
CA ILE A 176 1.47 22.71 43.90
C ILE A 176 0.96 22.16 45.23
N THR A 177 0.63 20.87 45.30
CA THR A 177 0.14 20.23 46.54
C THR A 177 1.20 20.27 47.65
N SER A 178 2.48 20.07 47.31
CA SER A 178 3.57 20.10 48.28
C SER A 178 3.84 21.51 48.80
N PHE A 179 3.73 22.51 47.92
CA PHE A 179 3.86 23.92 48.29
C PHE A 179 2.68 24.37 49.17
N ASP A 180 1.45 24.03 48.79
CA ASP A 180 0.25 24.30 49.62
C ASP A 180 0.38 23.66 51.01
N MET A 181 0.84 22.41 51.09
CA MET A 181 1.09 21.73 52.36
C MET A 181 2.19 22.39 53.20
N PHE A 182 3.24 22.92 52.56
CA PHE A 182 4.30 23.67 53.24
C PHE A 182 3.80 25.00 53.82
N PHE A 183 3.01 25.77 53.06
CA PHE A 183 2.42 27.02 53.54
C PHE A 183 1.38 26.79 54.64
N ARG A 184 0.56 25.75 54.50
CA ARG A 184 -0.39 25.34 55.53
C ARG A 184 0.30 24.94 56.83
N ARG A 185 1.49 24.33 56.76
CA ARG A 185 2.31 23.98 57.92
C ARG A 185 2.92 25.21 58.60
N LYS A 186 3.32 26.24 57.85
CA LYS A 186 3.83 27.49 58.44
C LYS A 186 2.75 28.30 59.15
N ASN A 187 1.53 28.37 58.61
CA ASN A 187 0.41 29.09 59.26
C ASN A 187 -0.05 28.47 60.59
N VAL A 188 0.27 27.20 60.87
CA VAL A 188 -0.11 26.51 62.12
C VAL A 188 0.92 26.71 63.23
N THR A 189 2.17 27.05 62.89
CA THR A 189 3.26 27.23 63.87
C THR A 189 3.40 28.67 64.39
N ASP A 190 2.68 29.63 63.80
CA ASP A 190 2.68 31.06 64.22
C ASP A 190 1.47 31.43 65.13
N THR A 191 0.80 30.44 65.73
CA THR A 191 -0.20 30.59 66.81
C THR A 191 0.27 29.89 68.07
#